data_AF-A0A428XSI5-F1
#
_entry.id   AF-A0A428XSI5-F1
#
_cell.length_a   1.000
_cell.length_b   1.000
_cell.length_c   1.000
_cell.angle_alpha   90.00
_cell.angle_beta   90.00
_cell.angle_gamma   90.00
#
_symmetry.space_group_name_H-M   'P 1'
#
loop_
_entity.id
_entity.type
_entity.pdbx_description
1 polymer ?
#
loop_
_entity_poly.entity_id
_entity_poly.type
_entity_poly.pdbx_seq_one_letter_code
_entity_poly.pdbx_strand_id
1 'polypeptide(L)'
;VLGVENMSTADNARVLQWSDTGTADHKWTLVDNSDGTYKIRNANSGKLLGVLNGSGSAGAQAVQDPDNGSPDNRWRLVPNSS
;
A
#
# COMPACT_ATOMS: atom_id res chain seq x y z
N VAL A 1 -7.58 -7.99 -7.24
CA VAL A 1 -6.32 -7.25 -7.01
C VAL A 1 -6.54 -6.16 -5.97
N LEU A 2 -5.48 -5.64 -5.36
CA LEU A 2 -5.59 -4.47 -4.48
C LEU A 2 -5.72 -3.20 -5.30
N GLY A 3 -6.66 -2.32 -4.94
CA GLY A 3 -6.88 -1.04 -5.61
C GLY A 3 -7.24 0.06 -4.61
N VAL A 4 -6.96 1.32 -5.00
CA VAL A 4 -7.34 2.49 -4.20
C VAL A 4 -8.78 2.86 -4.51
N GLU A 5 -9.60 2.99 -3.48
CA GLU A 5 -11.02 3.30 -3.63
C GLU A 5 -11.25 4.54 -4.50
N ASN A 6 -12.13 4.39 -5.51
CA ASN A 6 -12.50 5.43 -6.47
C ASN A 6 -11.31 6.08 -7.21
N MET A 7 -10.20 5.35 -7.38
CA MET A 7 -8.95 5.88 -7.96
C MET A 7 -8.45 7.15 -7.24
N SER A 8 -8.83 7.32 -5.97
CA SER A 8 -8.52 8.52 -5.22
C SER A 8 -7.01 8.76 -5.17
N THR A 9 -6.61 10.01 -5.16
CA THR A 9 -5.23 10.43 -4.89
C THR A 9 -5.11 11.12 -3.53
N ALA A 10 -6.15 11.09 -2.70
CA ALA A 10 -6.13 11.67 -1.36
C ALA A 10 -5.27 10.84 -0.39
N ASP A 11 -4.68 11.51 0.60
CA ASP A 11 -4.07 10.85 1.76
C ASP A 11 -5.12 10.02 2.48
N ASN A 12 -4.70 8.89 3.05
CA ASN A 12 -5.54 7.96 3.79
C ASN A 12 -6.73 7.37 2.99
N ALA A 13 -6.73 7.47 1.66
CA ALA A 13 -7.74 6.80 0.85
C ALA A 13 -7.64 5.28 1.03
N ARG A 14 -8.79 4.61 1.16
CA ARG A 14 -8.86 3.17 1.46
C ARG A 14 -8.27 2.34 0.33
N VAL A 15 -7.48 1.33 0.69
CA VAL A 15 -7.07 0.26 -0.22
C VAL A 15 -7.93 -0.96 0.06
N LEU A 16 -8.56 -1.48 -1.00
CA LEU A 16 -9.54 -2.56 -0.94
C LEU A 16 -9.20 -3.62 -1.99
N GLN A 17 -9.82 -4.80 -1.85
CA GLN A 17 -9.74 -5.84 -2.88
C GLN A 17 -10.87 -5.64 -3.90
N TRP A 18 -10.49 -5.59 -5.18
CA TRP A 18 -11.41 -5.44 -6.31
C TRP A 18 -11.23 -6.55 -7.34
N SER A 19 -12.24 -6.70 -8.21
CA SER A 19 -12.03 -7.31 -9.52
C SER A 19 -11.00 -6.49 -10.28
N ASP A 20 -10.09 -7.14 -11.00
CA ASP A 20 -9.08 -6.41 -11.76
C ASP A 20 -9.68 -5.76 -13.01
N THR A 21 -9.62 -4.44 -13.08
CA THR A 21 -10.07 -3.61 -14.20
C THR A 21 -8.90 -3.11 -15.05
N GLY A 22 -7.65 -3.41 -14.67
CA GLY A 22 -6.45 -2.94 -15.36
C GLY A 22 -6.12 -1.45 -15.18
N THR A 23 -6.88 -0.73 -14.35
CA THR A 23 -6.68 0.71 -14.08
C THR A 23 -5.40 0.95 -13.26
N ALA A 24 -4.86 2.18 -13.34
CA ALA A 24 -3.56 2.49 -12.75
C ALA A 24 -3.55 2.38 -11.21
N ASP A 25 -4.68 2.58 -10.54
CA ASP A 25 -4.84 2.46 -9.10
C ASP A 25 -4.74 1.01 -8.60
N HIS A 26 -4.83 0.02 -9.50
CA HIS A 26 -4.59 -1.40 -9.20
C HIS A 26 -3.12 -1.83 -9.36
N LYS A 27 -2.27 -0.96 -9.93
CA LYS A 27 -0.88 -1.28 -10.25
C LYS A 27 0.02 -0.82 -9.11
N TRP A 28 0.81 -1.75 -8.59
CA TRP A 28 1.72 -1.54 -7.47
C TRP A 28 3.13 -1.95 -7.83
N THR A 29 4.10 -1.12 -7.48
CA THR A 29 5.54 -1.37 -7.66
C THR A 29 6.19 -1.58 -6.30
N LEU A 30 6.93 -2.67 -6.15
CA LEU A 30 7.79 -2.87 -4.99
C LEU A 30 9.09 -2.08 -5.17
N VAL A 31 9.42 -1.27 -4.18
CA VAL A 31 10.65 -0.48 -4.12
C VAL A 31 11.46 -0.97 -2.93
N ASP A 32 12.63 -1.55 -3.19
CA ASP A 32 13.53 -2.02 -2.14
C ASP A 32 14.09 -0.85 -1.31
N ASN A 33 14.07 -0.97 0.02
CA ASN A 33 14.70 -0.02 0.92
C ASN A 33 16.17 -0.39 1.26
N SER A 34 16.65 -1.54 0.79
CA SER A 34 17.99 -2.08 1.06
C SER A 34 18.27 -2.36 2.55
N ASP A 35 17.21 -2.45 3.36
CA ASP A 35 17.22 -2.85 4.77
C ASP A 35 16.41 -4.13 5.04
N GLY A 36 16.03 -4.84 3.97
CA GLY A 36 15.17 -6.02 4.02
C GLY A 36 13.66 -5.70 4.07
N THR A 37 13.29 -4.43 3.99
CA THR A 37 11.90 -3.99 3.80
C THR A 37 11.67 -3.40 2.41
N TYR A 38 10.41 -3.28 2.02
CA TYR A 38 9.96 -2.71 0.76
C TYR A 38 8.94 -1.60 1.03
N LYS A 39 8.95 -0.59 0.16
CA LYS A 39 7.80 0.28 -0.07
C LYS A 39 6.98 -0.31 -1.20
N ILE A 40 5.65 -0.15 -1.14
CA ILE A 40 4.74 -0.63 -2.17
C ILE A 40 4.02 0.59 -2.75
N ARG A 41 4.44 1.04 -3.94
CA ARG A 41 4.03 2.32 -4.53
C ARG A 41 2.90 2.13 -5.54
N ASN A 42 1.84 2.92 -5.42
CA ASN A 42 0.74 2.95 -6.36
C ASN A 42 1.11 3.69 -7.65
N ALA A 43 0.76 3.16 -8.82
CA ALA A 43 1.10 3.79 -10.10
C ALA A 43 0.21 5.00 -10.45
N ASN A 44 -1.00 5.10 -9.90
CA ASN A 44 -1.90 6.24 -10.15
C ASN A 44 -1.51 7.47 -9.33
N SER A 45 -1.32 7.31 -8.02
CA SER A 45 -1.06 8.43 -7.11
C SER A 45 0.42 8.68 -6.81
N GLY A 46 1.30 7.69 -7.03
CA GLY A 46 2.68 7.71 -6.58
C GLY A 46 2.86 7.52 -5.07
N LYS A 47 1.77 7.34 -4.31
CA LYS A 47 1.76 7.14 -2.85
C LYS A 47 2.03 5.69 -2.47
N LEU A 48 2.31 5.46 -1.19
CA LEU A 48 2.66 4.15 -0.67
C LEU A 48 1.46 3.47 -0.01
N LEU A 49 1.39 2.15 -0.12
CA LEU A 49 0.53 1.33 0.72
C LEU A 49 1.00 1.45 2.18
N GLY A 50 0.11 1.89 3.05
CA GLY A 50 0.37 2.03 4.49
C GLY A 50 -0.80 1.52 5.34
N VAL A 51 -0.62 1.61 6.65
CA VAL A 51 -1.64 1.29 7.65
C VAL A 51 -2.16 2.57 8.27
N LEU A 52 -3.48 2.77 8.26
CA LEU A 52 -4.12 4.00 8.74
C LEU A 52 -3.64 4.37 10.15
N ASN A 53 -3.12 5.59 10.29
CA ASN A 53 -2.57 6.15 11.53
C ASN A 53 -1.48 5.29 12.19
N GLY A 54 -0.81 4.40 11.45
CA GLY A 54 0.22 3.50 11.98
C GLY A 54 -0.29 2.52 13.03
N SER A 55 -1.58 2.15 12.98
CA SER A 55 -2.19 1.25 13.96
C SER A 55 -1.55 -0.15 13.94
N GLY A 56 -1.14 -0.63 15.12
CA GLY A 56 -0.65 -2.01 15.31
C GLY A 56 -1.76 -3.04 15.55
N SER A 57 -3.03 -2.63 15.53
CA SER A 57 -4.17 -3.50 15.81
C SER A 57 -4.47 -4.42 14.63
N ALA A 58 -4.81 -5.68 14.93
CA ALA A 58 -5.31 -6.60 13.92
C ALA A 58 -6.58 -6.04 13.25
N GLY A 59 -6.64 -6.12 11.92
CA GLY A 59 -7.75 -5.55 11.14
C GLY A 59 -7.65 -4.04 10.90
N ALA A 60 -6.52 -3.40 11.22
CA ALA A 60 -6.28 -2.01 10.83
C ALA A 60 -6.45 -1.81 9.32
N GLN A 61 -7.06 -0.69 8.93
CA GLN A 61 -7.36 -0.38 7.54
C GLN A 61 -6.07 -0.08 6.77
N ALA A 62 -5.90 -0.75 5.62
CA ALA A 62 -4.89 -0.39 4.64
C ALA A 62 -5.30 0.87 3.87
N VAL A 63 -4.37 1.79 3.67
CA VAL A 63 -4.59 3.06 2.97
C VAL A 63 -3.44 3.37 2.03
N GLN A 64 -3.59 4.41 1.20
CA GLN A 64 -2.43 5.07 0.60
C GLN A 64 -2.04 6.31 1.41
N ASP A 65 -0.74 6.57 1.54
CA ASP A 65 -0.24 7.79 2.18
C ASP A 65 1.09 8.24 1.54
N PRO A 66 1.49 9.52 1.65
CA PRO A 66 2.78 9.99 1.15
C PRO A 66 3.95 9.24 1.78
N ASP A 67 5.06 9.18 1.04
CA ASP A 67 6.33 8.69 1.56
C ASP A 67 6.93 9.74 2.51
N ASN A 68 6.53 9.70 3.78
CA ASN A 68 6.98 10.59 4.85
C ASN A 68 8.09 9.95 5.73
N GLY A 69 8.58 8.77 5.33
CA GLY A 69 9.60 8.01 6.06
C GLY A 69 9.10 7.23 7.28
N SER A 70 7.79 7.26 7.56
CA SER A 70 7.19 6.53 8.67
C SER A 70 7.30 5.00 8.50
N PRO A 71 7.23 4.23 9.59
CA PRO A 71 7.29 2.76 9.52
C PRO A 71 6.00 2.13 9.00
N ASP A 72 4.86 2.82 9.02
CA ASP A 72 3.55 2.26 8.66
C ASP A 72 3.38 1.96 7.16
N ASN A 73 4.34 2.39 6.32
CA ASN A 73 4.41 2.09 4.89
C ASN A 73 5.65 1.27 4.49
N ARG A 74 6.33 0.65 5.47
CA ARG A 74 7.45 -0.29 5.25
C ARG A 74 7.01 -1.74 5.48
N TRP A 75 7.14 -2.56 4.45
CA TRP A 75 6.65 -3.94 4.45
C TRP A 75 7.79 -4.93 4.39
N ARG A 76 7.72 -5.99 5.19
CA ARG A 76 8.54 -7.19 5.02
C ARG A 76 7.71 -8.24 4.30
N LEU A 77 8.21 -8.74 3.16
CA LEU A 77 7.56 -9.83 2.44
C LEU A 77 7.99 -11.14 3.08
N VAL A 78 7.02 -11.90 3.60
CA VAL A 78 7.26 -13.22 4.18
C VAL A 78 6.67 -14.25 3.21
N PRO A 79 7.47 -15.19 2.69
CA PRO A 79 6.95 -16.25 1.85
C PRO A 79 5.92 -17.08 2.62
N ASN A 80 4.83 -17.46 1.96
CA ASN A 80 3.95 -18.48 2.51
C ASN A 80 4.69 -19.81 2.48
N SER A 81 5.02 -20.36 3.65
CA SER A 81 5.45 -21.74 3.79
C SER A 81 4.22 -22.63 3.68
N SER A 82 4.03 -23.26 2.51
CA SER A 82 3.06 -24.34 2.28
C SER A 82 3.45 -25.61 3.02
#